data_AF-A0A8T3RMG0-F1
#
_entry.id   AF-A0A8T3RMG0-F1
#
_cell.length_a   1.000
_cell.length_b   1.000
_cell.length_c   1.000
_cell.angle_alpha   90.00
_cell.angle_beta   90.00
_cell.angle_gamma   90.00
#
_symmetry.space_group_name_H-M   'P 1'
#
loop_
_entity.id
_entity.type
_entity.pdbx_description
1 polymer ?
#
loop_
_entity_poly.entity_id
_entity_poly.type
_entity_poly.pdbx_seq_one_letter_code
_entity_poly.pdbx_strand_id
1 'polypeptide(L)'
;MKVIAKKAGQAIHVLDRFHIMAHLSKAIDEVRAQEARQLKAQGFDPVLTKTRWLLLKRPENLTEKQETRLSDLLRYNLRTVRAYLVGSKN
;
A
#
# COMPACT_ATOMS: atom_id res chain seq x y z
N MET A 1 -11.40 18.71 -15.45
CA MET A 1 -11.11 20.06 -14.89
C MET A 1 -11.78 21.24 -15.62
N LYS A 2 -12.24 21.13 -16.89
CA LYS A 2 -12.83 22.27 -17.64
C LYS A 2 -14.08 22.91 -17.01
N VAL A 3 -14.94 22.15 -16.33
CA VAL A 3 -16.18 22.67 -15.75
C VAL A 3 -15.93 23.42 -14.44
N ILE A 4 -15.06 22.90 -13.58
CA ILE A 4 -14.70 23.54 -12.30
C ILE A 4 -14.04 24.89 -12.55
N ALA A 5 -13.07 24.95 -13.46
CA ALA A 5 -12.43 26.21 -13.85
C ALA A 5 -13.43 27.25 -14.43
N LYS A 6 -14.47 26.80 -15.14
CA LYS A 6 -15.49 27.68 -15.75
C LYS A 6 -16.57 28.14 -14.77
N LYS A 7 -16.86 27.37 -13.72
CA LYS A 7 -17.99 27.61 -12.80
C LYS A 7 -17.57 28.02 -11.39
N ALA A 8 -16.32 27.75 -11.02
CA ALA A 8 -15.75 28.00 -9.70
C ALA A 8 -14.25 28.32 -9.83
N GLY A 9 -13.91 29.31 -10.68
CA GLY A 9 -12.52 29.65 -11.04
C GLY A 9 -11.67 30.12 -9.85
N GLN A 10 -12.28 30.69 -8.81
CA GLN A 10 -11.61 31.06 -7.56
C GLN A 10 -11.55 29.94 -6.51
N ALA A 11 -12.07 28.74 -6.79
CA ALA A 11 -12.05 27.65 -5.81
C ALA A 11 -10.65 27.04 -5.67
N ILE A 12 -10.24 26.78 -4.44
CA ILE A 12 -8.99 26.11 -4.14
C ILE A 12 -9.19 24.60 -4.33
N HIS A 13 -8.33 23.98 -5.14
CA HIS A 13 -8.28 22.53 -5.27
C HIS A 13 -7.59 21.91 -4.05
N VAL A 14 -8.38 21.41 -3.10
CA VAL A 14 -7.85 20.69 -1.93
C VAL A 14 -7.89 19.20 -2.22
N LEU A 15 -6.73 18.54 -2.14
CA LEU A 15 -6.67 17.09 -2.11
C LEU A 15 -6.88 16.62 -0.67
N ASP A 16 -7.92 15.82 -0.48
CA ASP A 16 -8.23 15.28 0.83
C ASP A 16 -7.30 14.12 1.21
N ARG A 17 -6.74 14.18 2.43
CA ARG A 17 -5.79 13.19 2.93
C ARG A 17 -6.39 11.80 2.97
N PHE A 18 -7.67 11.66 3.31
CA PHE A 18 -8.31 10.34 3.36
C PHE A 18 -8.34 9.69 1.98
N HIS A 19 -8.73 10.43 0.94
CA HIS A 19 -8.74 9.89 -0.43
C HIS A 19 -7.33 9.56 -0.94
N ILE A 20 -6.32 10.37 -0.64
CA ILE A 20 -4.92 10.06 -0.99
C ILE A 20 -4.49 8.73 -0.35
N MET A 21 -4.70 8.59 0.96
CA MET A 21 -4.31 7.38 1.70
C MET A 21 -5.10 6.14 1.26
N ALA A 22 -6.39 6.31 0.91
CA ALA A 22 -7.22 5.25 0.37
C ALA A 22 -6.70 4.76 -0.99
N HIS A 23 -6.36 5.68 -1.90
CA HIS A 23 -5.77 5.34 -3.19
C HIS A 23 -4.42 4.65 -3.04
N LEU A 24 -3.57 5.14 -2.15
CA LEU A 24 -2.28 4.52 -1.85
C LEU A 24 -2.43 3.10 -1.28
N SER A 25 -3.31 2.94 -0.29
CA SER A 25 -3.59 1.63 0.32
C SER A 25 -4.11 0.63 -0.71
N LYS A 26 -4.96 1.08 -1.62
CA LYS A 26 -5.47 0.27 -2.73
C LYS A 26 -4.33 -0.17 -3.67
N ALA A 27 -3.46 0.75 -4.07
CA ALA A 27 -2.34 0.44 -4.95
C ALA A 27 -1.37 -0.58 -4.33
N ILE A 28 -1.04 -0.44 -3.04
CA ILE A 28 -0.19 -1.40 -2.32
C ILE A 28 -0.83 -2.80 -2.30
N ASP A 29 -2.13 -2.87 -1.99
CA ASP A 29 -2.84 -4.16 -1.93
C ASP A 29 -2.97 -4.82 -3.31
N GLU A 30 -3.13 -4.05 -4.38
CA GLU A 30 -3.16 -4.54 -5.75
C GLU A 30 -1.82 -5.19 -6.15
N VAL A 31 -0.70 -4.52 -5.87
CA VAL A 31 0.65 -5.07 -6.12
C VAL A 31 0.85 -6.36 -5.31
N ARG A 32 0.50 -6.34 -4.01
CA ARG A 32 0.58 -7.51 -3.14
C ARG A 32 -0.24 -8.69 -3.67
N ALA A 33 -1.48 -8.45 -4.08
CA ALA A 33 -2.39 -9.48 -4.55
C ALA A 33 -1.94 -10.08 -5.90
N GLN A 34 -1.40 -9.26 -6.79
CA GLN A 34 -0.83 -9.72 -8.06
C GLN A 34 0.43 -10.57 -7.81
N GLU A 35 1.36 -10.08 -7.01
CA GLU A 35 2.62 -10.78 -6.74
C GLU A 35 2.41 -12.07 -5.94
N ALA A 36 1.48 -12.09 -4.97
CA ALA A 36 1.12 -13.31 -4.25
C ALA A 36 0.56 -14.40 -5.18
N ARG A 37 -0.27 -14.03 -6.15
CA ARG A 37 -0.79 -14.96 -7.17
C ARG A 37 0.33 -15.49 -8.07
N GLN A 38 1.25 -14.62 -8.48
CA GLN A 38 2.39 -15.02 -9.31
C GLN A 38 3.31 -15.99 -8.58
N LEU A 39 3.71 -15.68 -7.34
CA LEU A 39 4.56 -16.57 -6.53
C LEU A 39 3.92 -17.94 -6.34
N LYS A 40 2.61 -17.97 -6.04
CA LYS A 40 1.85 -19.23 -5.94
C LYS A 40 1.87 -20.03 -7.25
N ALA A 41 1.63 -19.37 -8.39
CA ALA A 41 1.64 -20.03 -9.68
C ALA A 41 3.02 -20.60 -10.06
N GLN A 42 4.09 -19.99 -9.55
CA GLN A 42 5.47 -20.43 -9.75
C GLN A 42 5.94 -21.47 -8.72
N GLY A 43 5.09 -21.87 -7.77
CA GLY A 43 5.43 -22.86 -6.74
C GLY A 43 6.33 -22.35 -5.61
N PHE A 44 6.50 -21.03 -5.48
CA PHE A 44 7.26 -20.45 -4.37
C PHE A 44 6.48 -20.46 -3.06
N ASP A 45 7.22 -20.35 -1.95
CA ASP A 45 6.65 -20.22 -0.63
C ASP A 45 5.67 -19.05 -0.54
N PRO A 46 4.53 -19.22 0.17
CA PRO A 46 3.44 -18.26 0.20
C PRO A 46 3.72 -17.06 1.14
N VAL A 47 4.89 -16.44 1.04
CA VAL A 47 5.40 -15.39 1.95
C VAL A 47 4.48 -14.16 2.06
N LEU A 48 3.72 -13.84 1.00
CA LEU A 48 2.74 -12.75 0.97
C LEU A 48 1.35 -13.12 1.52
N THR A 49 1.13 -14.37 1.95
CA THR A 49 -0.17 -14.81 2.48
C THR A 49 -0.42 -14.19 3.85
N LYS A 50 -1.64 -13.68 4.07
CA LYS A 50 -2.03 -12.98 5.32
C LYS A 50 -1.11 -11.78 5.67
N THR A 51 -0.60 -11.06 4.66
CA THR A 51 0.25 -9.86 4.85
C THR A 51 -0.46 -8.54 4.56
N ARG A 52 -1.72 -8.55 4.08
CA ARG A 52 -2.47 -7.31 3.74
C ARG A 52 -2.41 -6.27 4.85
N TRP A 53 -2.87 -6.62 6.06
CA TRP A 53 -2.92 -5.68 7.18
C TRP A 53 -1.55 -5.35 7.76
N LEU A 54 -0.54 -6.19 7.51
CA LEU A 54 0.86 -5.92 7.85
C LEU A 54 1.37 -4.70 7.08
N LEU A 55 0.91 -4.54 5.84
CA LEU A 55 1.37 -3.52 4.89
C LEU A 55 0.48 -2.26 4.88
N LEU A 56 -0.78 -2.38 5.31
CA LEU A 56 -1.76 -1.27 5.24
C LEU A 56 -2.00 -0.55 6.57
N LYS A 57 -1.65 -1.19 7.69
CA LYS A 57 -1.75 -0.53 9.00
C LYS A 57 -0.67 0.52 9.13
N ARG A 58 -0.96 1.55 9.93
CA ARG A 58 0.07 2.47 10.39
C ARG A 58 1.02 1.75 11.38
N PRO A 59 2.31 2.10 11.40
CA PRO A 59 3.28 1.47 12.29
C PRO A 59 2.82 1.43 13.76
N GLU A 60 2.28 2.54 14.26
CA GLU A 60 1.78 2.66 15.64
C GLU A 60 0.58 1.75 15.97
N ASN A 61 -0.05 1.13 14.97
CA ASN A 61 -1.19 0.22 15.12
C ASN A 61 -0.83 -1.25 14.85
N LEU A 62 0.46 -1.55 14.64
CA LEU A 62 0.96 -2.90 14.54
C LEU A 62 1.09 -3.50 15.95
N THR A 63 0.82 -4.80 16.06
CA THR A 63 1.21 -5.55 17.26
C THR A 63 2.67 -5.94 17.16
N GLU A 64 3.35 -6.23 18.28
CA GLU A 64 4.75 -6.69 18.27
C GLU A 64 4.99 -7.87 17.30
N LYS A 65 4.06 -8.84 17.28
CA LYS A 65 4.10 -9.97 16.34
C LYS A 65 4.01 -9.51 14.87
N GLN A 66 3.23 -8.47 14.59
CA GLN A 66 3.12 -7.90 13.25
C GLN A 66 4.39 -7.12 12.89
N GLU A 67 5.00 -6.40 13.82
CA GLU A 67 6.26 -5.68 13.57
C GLU A 67 7.41 -6.63 13.23
N THR A 68 7.61 -7.69 14.02
CA THR A 68 8.64 -8.71 13.72
C THR A 68 8.42 -9.32 12.35
N ARG A 69 7.18 -9.72 12.05
CA ARG A 69 6.82 -10.31 10.75
C ARG A 69 6.99 -9.32 9.59
N LEU A 70 6.75 -8.04 9.81
CA LEU A 70 7.00 -6.99 8.83
C LEU A 70 8.50 -6.85 8.58
N SER A 71 9.32 -6.80 9.64
CA SER A 71 10.78 -6.75 9.53
C SER A 71 11.33 -7.90 8.71
N ASP A 72 10.84 -9.13 8.94
CA ASP A 72 11.23 -10.30 8.14
C ASP A 72 10.80 -10.17 6.68
N LEU A 73 9.56 -9.71 6.42
CA LEU A 73 9.04 -9.52 5.06
C LEU A 73 9.84 -8.46 4.29
N LEU A 74 10.28 -7.38 4.95
CA LEU A 74 11.03 -6.29 4.33
C LEU A 74 12.44 -6.70 3.85
N ARG A 75 12.94 -7.87 4.28
CA ARG A 75 14.21 -8.43 3.80
C ARG A 75 14.12 -9.01 2.39
N TYR A 76 12.91 -9.25 1.89
CA TYR A 76 12.72 -9.82 0.56
C TYR A 76 12.77 -8.76 -0.55
N ASN A 77 13.31 -9.13 -1.71
CA ASN A 77 13.34 -8.26 -2.90
C ASN A 77 12.04 -8.31 -3.72
N LEU A 78 10.89 -8.17 -3.05
CA LEU A 78 9.55 -8.23 -3.67
C LEU A 78 9.09 -6.87 -4.17
N ARG A 79 8.27 -6.84 -5.24
CA ARG A 79 7.62 -5.58 -5.68
C ARG A 79 6.71 -5.03 -4.60
N THR A 80 6.07 -5.91 -3.84
CA THR A 80 5.24 -5.56 -2.68
C THR A 80 6.03 -4.79 -1.64
N VAL A 81 7.26 -5.24 -1.33
CA VAL A 81 8.15 -4.56 -0.37
C VAL A 81 8.53 -3.18 -0.90
N ARG A 82 8.90 -3.07 -2.18
CA ARG A 82 9.20 -1.77 -2.80
C ARG A 82 7.99 -0.83 -2.80
N ALA A 83 6.80 -1.32 -3.14
CA ALA A 83 5.57 -0.54 -3.12
C ALA A 83 5.23 -0.04 -1.71
N TYR A 84 5.41 -0.89 -0.70
CA TYR A 84 5.26 -0.50 0.71
C TYR A 84 6.25 0.60 1.09
N LEU A 85 7.55 0.44 0.83
CA LEU A 85 8.59 1.40 1.21
C LEU A 85 8.44 2.77 0.52
N VAL A 86 7.91 2.80 -0.70
CA VAL A 86 7.59 4.06 -1.39
C VAL A 86 6.34 4.72 -0.79
N GLY A 87 5.32 3.93 -0.44
CA GLY A 87 4.08 4.44 0.16
C GLY A 87 4.19 4.78 1.65
N SER A 88 5.13 4.18 2.38
CA SER A 88 5.26 4.32 3.83
C SER A 88 6.12 5.51 4.27
N LYS A 89 6.67 6.31 3.35
CA LYS A 89 7.44 7.51 3.68
C LYS A 89 6.49 8.64 4.11
N ASN A 90 6.15 8.67 5.39
CA ASN A 90 5.71 9.86 6.14
C ASN A 90 5.85 9.62 7.63
#